data_AF-A0A1B8H877-F1
#
_entry.id   AF-A0A1B8H877-F1
#
_cell.length_a   1.000
_cell.length_b   1.000
_cell.length_c   1.000
_cell.angle_alpha   90.00
_cell.angle_beta   90.00
_cell.angle_gamma   90.00
#
_symmetry.space_group_name_H-M   'P 1'
#
loop_
_entity.id
_entity.type
_entity.pdbx_description
1 polymer ?
#
loop_
_entity_poly.entity_id
_entity_poly.type
_entity_poly.pdbx_seq_one_letter_code
_entity_poly.pdbx_strand_id
1 'polypeptide(L)'
;MGDMGDIFRAMREDAKERKQQRLKENTGKLSGIDIPFTQDGSGTIHFSTPAGKVLFYPTTNKIQHKQKVTRGNLERAVALAKSLGA
;
A
#
# COMPACT_ATOMS: atom_id res chain seq x y z
N MET A 1 -2.11 38.68 6.62
CA MET A 1 -1.69 37.38 7.18
C MET A 1 -2.74 36.37 6.74
N GLY A 2 -2.38 35.37 5.94
CA GLY A 2 -3.34 34.34 5.52
C GLY A 2 -3.85 33.56 6.73
N ASP A 3 -5.16 33.32 6.77
CA ASP A 3 -5.79 32.56 7.84
C ASP A 3 -5.19 31.14 7.87
N MET A 4 -4.55 30.79 8.98
CA MET A 4 -3.94 29.47 9.16
C MET A 4 -4.97 28.35 8.91
N GLY A 5 -6.27 28.61 9.12
CA GLY A 5 -7.36 27.69 8.80
C GLY A 5 -7.40 27.25 7.33
N ASP A 6 -7.18 28.17 6.39
CA ASP A 6 -7.18 27.87 4.95
C ASP A 6 -5.95 27.04 4.56
N ILE A 7 -4.80 27.32 5.19
CA ILE A 7 -3.56 26.54 4.99
C ILE A 7 -3.75 25.10 5.45
N PHE A 8 -4.33 24.89 6.64
CA PHE A 8 -4.61 23.54 7.15
C PHE A 8 -5.66 22.78 6.32
N ARG A 9 -6.57 23.51 5.67
CA ARG A 9 -7.56 22.91 4.77
C ARG A 9 -6.91 22.47 3.46
N ALA A 10 -6.09 23.31 2.84
CA ALA A 10 -5.32 22.99 1.65
C ALA A 10 -4.39 21.78 1.88
N MET A 11 -3.64 21.77 2.98
CA MET A 11 -2.75 20.65 3.33
C MET A 11 -3.50 19.30 3.47
N ARG A 12 -4.75 19.34 3.96
CA ARG A 12 -5.58 18.13 4.08
C ARG A 12 -6.03 17.62 2.72
N GLU A 13 -6.40 18.49 1.80
CA GLU A 13 -6.78 18.11 0.43
C GLU A 13 -5.58 17.53 -0.32
N ASP A 14 -4.41 18.18 -0.26
CA ASP A 14 -3.17 17.66 -0.87
C ASP A 14 -2.82 16.25 -0.35
N ALA A 15 -3.02 16.01 0.95
CA ALA A 15 -2.76 14.71 1.55
C ALA A 15 -3.74 13.63 1.06
N LYS A 16 -4.99 13.99 0.77
CA LYS A 16 -5.98 13.07 0.15
C LYS A 16 -5.60 12.76 -1.28
N GLU A 17 -5.25 13.77 -2.08
CA GLU A 17 -4.83 13.58 -3.47
C GLU A 17 -3.60 12.66 -3.55
N ARG A 18 -2.57 12.92 -2.73
CA ARG A 18 -1.39 12.06 -2.66
C ARG A 18 -1.70 10.62 -2.24
N LYS A 19 -2.73 10.38 -1.42
CA LYS A 19 -3.18 9.02 -1.07
C LYS A 19 -3.86 8.35 -2.25
N GLN A 20 -4.75 9.06 -2.94
CA GLN A 20 -5.47 8.53 -4.11
C GLN A 20 -4.53 8.24 -5.28
N GLN A 21 -3.55 9.12 -5.52
CA GLN A 21 -2.53 8.91 -6.54
C GLN A 21 -1.72 7.63 -6.27
N ARG A 22 -1.23 7.44 -5.04
CA ARG A 22 -0.51 6.21 -4.64
C ARG A 22 -1.37 4.96 -4.78
N LEU A 23 -2.65 5.04 -4.42
CA LEU A 23 -3.58 3.93 -4.60
C LEU A 23 -3.71 3.60 -6.10
N LYS A 24 -3.95 4.59 -6.96
CA LYS A 24 -4.09 4.39 -8.42
C LYS A 24 -2.84 3.80 -9.05
N GLU A 25 -1.66 4.33 -8.70
CA GLU A 25 -0.37 3.83 -9.19
C GLU A 25 -0.11 2.39 -8.78
N ASN A 26 -0.34 2.05 -7.50
CA ASN A 26 -0.13 0.69 -7.01
C ASN A 26 -1.18 -0.30 -7.58
N THR A 27 -2.45 0.11 -7.67
CA THR A 27 -3.51 -0.72 -8.27
C THR A 27 -3.24 -0.98 -9.76
N GLY A 28 -2.75 0.02 -10.50
CA GLY A 28 -2.38 -0.16 -11.91
C GLY A 28 -1.27 -1.19 -12.14
N LYS A 29 -0.40 -1.39 -11.14
CA LYS A 29 0.67 -2.40 -11.15
C LYS A 29 0.20 -3.80 -10.75
N LEU A 30 -1.01 -3.95 -10.20
CA LEU A 30 -1.54 -5.26 -9.77
C LEU A 30 -1.72 -6.24 -10.92
N SER A 31 -2.02 -5.75 -12.13
CA SER A 31 -2.20 -6.59 -13.33
C SER A 31 -0.93 -7.34 -13.75
N GLY A 32 0.25 -6.87 -13.33
CA GLY A 32 1.55 -7.49 -13.61
C GLY A 32 2.04 -8.46 -12.53
N ILE A 33 1.23 -8.73 -11.49
CA ILE A 33 1.59 -9.67 -10.43
C ILE A 33 1.27 -11.10 -10.87
N ASP A 34 2.27 -11.97 -10.77
CA ASP A 34 2.22 -13.38 -11.14
C ASP A 34 1.92 -14.32 -9.96
N ILE A 35 1.85 -13.80 -8.73
CA ILE A 35 1.51 -14.57 -7.52
C ILE A 35 0.05 -14.34 -7.10
N PRO A 36 -0.61 -15.34 -6.50
CA PRO A 36 -1.98 -15.18 -6.00
C PRO A 36 -2.06 -14.10 -4.92
N PHE A 37 -3.02 -13.19 -5.07
CA PHE A 37 -3.33 -12.18 -4.06
C PHE A 37 -4.83 -11.95 -3.93
N THR A 38 -5.25 -11.44 -2.79
CA THR A 38 -6.60 -10.91 -2.58
C THR A 38 -6.52 -9.44 -2.20
N GLN A 39 -7.58 -8.69 -2.50
CA GLN A 39 -7.70 -7.29 -2.11
C GLN A 39 -8.93 -7.12 -1.21
N ASP A 40 -8.76 -6.46 -0.07
CA ASP A 40 -9.88 -6.14 0.81
C ASP A 40 -10.62 -4.86 0.35
N GLY A 41 -11.78 -4.57 0.96
CA GLY A 41 -12.56 -3.37 0.65
C GLY A 41 -11.86 -2.05 0.98
N SER A 42 -10.79 -2.07 1.80
CA SER A 42 -9.96 -0.90 2.09
C SER A 42 -8.83 -0.69 1.07
N GLY A 43 -8.68 -1.63 0.13
CA GLY A 43 -7.63 -1.65 -0.88
C GLY A 43 -6.33 -2.31 -0.41
N THR A 44 -6.27 -2.87 0.79
CA THR A 44 -5.10 -3.63 1.27
C THR A 44 -4.96 -4.90 0.45
N ILE A 45 -3.72 -5.19 0.03
CA ILE A 45 -3.40 -6.36 -0.79
C ILE A 45 -2.80 -7.43 0.11
N HIS A 46 -3.30 -8.65 0.00
CA HIS A 46 -2.94 -9.79 0.84
C HIS A 46 -2.29 -10.85 -0.03
N PHE A 47 -1.04 -11.19 0.27
CA PHE A 47 -0.36 -12.35 -0.29
C PHE A 47 -0.37 -13.48 0.75
N SER A 48 -0.91 -14.62 0.37
CA SER A 48 -0.90 -15.82 1.21
C SER A 48 0.36 -16.61 0.91
N THR A 49 1.21 -16.81 1.92
CA THR A 49 2.46 -17.57 1.78
C THR A 49 2.50 -18.69 2.82
N PRO A 50 3.25 -19.78 2.60
CA PRO A 50 3.47 -20.83 3.61
C PRO A 50 4.04 -20.29 4.92
N ALA A 51 4.85 -19.24 4.86
CA ALA A 51 5.40 -18.59 6.05
C ALA A 51 4.43 -17.61 6.72
N GLY A 52 3.19 -17.46 6.23
CA GLY A 52 2.17 -16.56 6.76
C GLY A 52 1.83 -15.41 5.80
N LYS A 53 0.84 -14.59 6.16
CA LYS A 53 0.35 -13.52 5.28
C LYS A 53 1.34 -12.35 5.20
N VAL A 54 1.48 -11.81 3.99
CA VAL A 54 2.12 -10.51 3.75
C VAL A 54 1.03 -9.54 3.34
N LEU A 55 0.86 -8.46 4.11
CA LEU A 55 -0.11 -7.41 3.82
C LEU A 55 0.61 -6.19 3.25
N PHE A 56 0.07 -5.61 2.19
CA PHE A 56 0.55 -4.38 1.60
C PHE A 56 -0.53 -3.31 1.61
N TYR A 57 -0.20 -2.15 2.18
CA TYR A 57 -1.08 -1.00 2.31
C TYR A 57 -0.73 0.05 1.24
N PRO A 58 -1.42 0.08 0.08
CA PRO A 58 -1.01 0.88 -1.08
C PRO A 58 -1.07 2.39 -0.84
N THR A 59 -1.95 2.87 0.03
CA THR A 59 -2.08 4.32 0.34
C THR A 59 -0.92 4.86 1.17
N THR A 60 -0.22 4.00 1.92
CA THR A 60 0.86 4.39 2.84
C THR A 60 2.20 3.79 2.49
N ASN A 61 2.29 2.94 1.45
CA ASN A 61 3.49 2.20 1.06
C ASN A 61 4.11 1.47 2.26
N LYS A 62 3.28 0.71 2.97
CA LYS A 62 3.68 -0.11 4.11
C LYS A 62 3.45 -1.58 3.81
N ILE A 63 4.36 -2.41 4.28
CA ILE A 63 4.31 -3.86 4.18
C ILE A 63 4.33 -4.42 5.60
N GLN A 64 3.41 -5.32 5.91
CA GLN A 64 3.33 -5.98 7.20
C GLN A 64 3.47 -7.50 7.06
N HIS A 65 4.33 -8.09 7.87
CA HIS A 65 4.49 -9.54 7.99
C HIS A 65 4.82 -9.92 9.43
N LYS A 66 4.10 -10.89 10.02
CA LYS A 66 4.29 -11.38 11.40
C LYS A 66 4.55 -10.24 12.41
N GLN A 67 3.67 -9.24 12.44
CA GLN A 67 3.71 -8.06 13.31
C GLN A 67 4.80 -7.02 13.01
N LYS A 68 5.72 -7.27 12.06
CA LYS A 68 6.70 -6.28 11.62
C LYS A 68 6.13 -5.44 10.49
N VAL A 69 6.16 -4.11 10.65
CA VAL A 69 5.76 -3.14 9.62
C VAL A 69 7.01 -2.48 9.06
N THR A 70 7.17 -2.56 7.74
CA THR A 70 8.27 -1.94 6.99
C THR A 70 7.71 -1.02 5.93
N ARG A 71 8.49 -0.04 5.47
CA ARG A 71 8.12 0.80 4.32
C ARG A 71 8.59 0.13 3.04
N GLY A 72 7.76 0.17 2.00
CA GLY A 72 8.06 -0.41 0.71
C GLY A 72 6.93 -0.21 -0.29
N ASN A 73 7.25 -0.23 -1.57
CA ASN A 73 6.27 -0.23 -2.66
C ASN A 73 5.72 -1.65 -2.89
N LEU A 74 4.77 -1.76 -3.82
CA LEU A 74 4.16 -3.04 -4.21
C LEU A 74 5.20 -4.09 -4.64
N GLU A 75 6.21 -3.69 -5.43
CA GLU A 75 7.27 -4.58 -5.91
C GLU A 75 8.03 -5.24 -4.75
N ARG A 76 8.33 -4.47 -3.69
CA ARG A 76 8.98 -5.00 -2.49
C ARG A 76 8.07 -5.94 -1.71
N ALA A 77 6.76 -5.70 -1.71
CA ALA A 77 5.79 -6.61 -1.09
C ALA A 77 5.71 -7.94 -1.84
N VAL A 78 5.66 -7.89 -3.19
CA VAL A 78 5.66 -9.06 -4.07
C VAL A 78 6.97 -9.84 -3.92
N ALA A 79 8.11 -9.16 -3.93
CA ALA A 79 9.42 -9.79 -3.73
C ALA A 79 9.51 -10.51 -2.37
N LEU A 80 9.00 -9.87 -1.30
CA LEU A 80 8.92 -10.51 0.01
C LEU A 80 8.00 -11.73 -0.02
N ALA A 81 6.81 -11.63 -0.62
CA ALA A 81 5.89 -12.76 -0.72
C ALA A 81 6.51 -13.94 -1.49
N LYS A 82 7.15 -13.68 -2.63
CA LYS A 82 7.90 -14.69 -3.41
C LYS A 82 9.01 -15.34 -2.59
N SER A 83 9.80 -14.55 -1.86
CA SER A 83 10.87 -15.09 -1.00
C SER A 83 10.36 -15.99 0.12
N LEU A 84 9.08 -15.86 0.47
CA LEU A 84 8.39 -16.67 1.47
C LEU A 84 7.60 -17.85 0.87
N GLY A 85 7.68 -18.06 -0.45
CA GLY A 85 7.04 -19.16 -1.15
C GLY A 85 5.61 -18.91 -1.64
N ALA A 86 5.26 -17.65 -1.91
CA ALA A 86 4.01 -17.29 -2.61
C ALA A 86 4.05 -17.67 -4.09
#